data_AF-A0A177QDP0-F1
#
_entry.id   AF-A0A177QDP0-F1
#
_cell.length_a   1.000
_cell.length_b   1.000
_cell.length_c   1.000
_cell.angle_alpha   90.00
_cell.angle_beta   90.00
_cell.angle_gamma   90.00
#
_symmetry.space_group_name_H-M   'P 1'
#
loop_
_entity.id
_entity.type
_entity.pdbx_description
1 polymer ?
#
loop_
_entity_poly.entity_id
_entity_poly.type
_entity_poly.pdbx_seq_one_letter_code
_entity_poly.pdbx_strand_id
1 'polypeptide(L)'
;MQNFVELISHLADPPSKETPLPFKKYRAAFRRVHNIFDGVLPSAESVLMTGVGLTEHTGNNWVVDGAAIQYQVEVIAKAETLDDVLNAGIDPAHYKKLREIDAKSFLGIVAKARATIKDPRKDLNPGGQILRRFYGFLIFRASSTAIVLERLPDDHKLAAIAFLEKAGGKIFLIHFILLLKRMIRDGANDDPNDFYDMLQLLLLKDINLLFVTDDRAFFQYYAGAEHHRIVRWQKFKDA
;
A
#
# COMPACT_ATOMS: atom_id res chain seq x y z
N MET A 1 10.49 -3.75 -1.23
CA MET A 1 9.76 -2.96 -2.26
C MET A 1 9.55 -1.53 -1.78
N GLN A 2 9.38 -0.52 -2.65
CA GLN A 2 8.95 0.82 -2.23
C GLN A 2 7.75 1.27 -3.05
N ASN A 3 6.60 1.45 -2.39
CA ASN A 3 5.38 1.95 -3.04
C ASN A 3 5.41 3.49 -3.19
N PHE A 4 4.44 4.09 -3.89
CA PHE A 4 4.38 5.54 -4.10
C PHE A 4 4.42 6.36 -2.81
N VAL A 5 3.58 6.02 -1.81
CA VAL A 5 3.54 6.70 -0.51
C VAL A 5 4.89 6.59 0.20
N GLU A 6 5.49 5.41 0.17
CA GLU A 6 6.83 5.19 0.75
C GLU A 6 7.90 6.02 0.03
N LEU A 7 7.93 6.01 -1.30
CA LEU A 7 8.92 6.76 -2.09
C LEU A 7 8.83 8.26 -1.83
N ILE A 8 7.62 8.82 -1.75
CA ILE A 8 7.45 10.24 -1.42
C ILE A 8 7.87 10.50 0.02
N SER A 9 7.51 9.63 0.97
CA SER A 9 7.85 9.82 2.40
C SER A 9 9.34 9.96 2.68
N HIS A 10 10.18 9.44 1.78
CA HIS A 10 11.63 9.47 1.90
C HIS A 10 12.31 10.66 1.22
N LEU A 11 11.58 11.47 0.43
CA LEU A 11 12.18 12.62 -0.28
C LEU A 11 12.80 13.66 0.66
N ALA A 12 12.22 13.81 1.85
CA ALA A 12 12.65 14.74 2.89
C ALA A 12 13.42 14.06 4.04
N ASP A 13 13.85 12.81 3.88
CA ASP A 13 14.64 12.14 4.91
C ASP A 13 15.97 12.87 5.14
N PRO A 14 16.48 12.88 6.38
CA PRO A 14 17.78 13.44 6.67
C PRO A 14 18.89 12.58 6.03
N PRO A 15 20.00 13.19 5.58
CA PRO A 15 21.18 12.45 5.14
C PRO A 15 21.68 11.45 6.19
N SER A 16 22.05 10.25 5.73
CA SER A 16 22.65 9.22 6.56
C SER A 16 23.94 8.68 5.91
N LYS A 17 24.71 7.86 6.64
CA LYS A 17 25.90 7.19 6.09
C LYS A 17 25.55 6.31 4.87
N GLU A 18 24.39 5.66 4.90
CA GLU A 18 23.91 4.76 3.84
C GLU A 18 23.21 5.52 2.72
N THR A 19 22.64 6.69 3.01
CA THR A 19 21.96 7.54 2.03
C THR A 19 22.35 9.02 2.24
N PRO A 20 23.48 9.46 1.67
CA PRO A 20 23.97 10.84 1.87
C PRO A 20 23.13 11.90 1.16
N LEU A 21 22.42 11.52 0.09
CA LEU A 21 21.57 12.43 -0.71
C LEU A 21 20.18 11.82 -0.92
N PRO A 22 19.32 11.77 0.12
CA PRO A 22 18.00 11.11 0.08
C PRO A 22 17.13 11.61 -1.07
N PHE A 23 16.94 12.93 -1.18
CA PHE A 23 16.15 13.53 -2.26
C PHE A 23 16.58 13.03 -3.65
N LYS A 24 17.88 13.08 -3.97
CA LYS A 24 18.38 12.61 -5.28
C LYS A 24 18.15 11.11 -5.49
N LYS A 25 18.37 10.29 -4.46
CA LYS A 25 18.17 8.83 -4.52
C LYS A 25 16.71 8.48 -4.82
N TYR A 26 15.78 9.02 -4.05
CA TYR A 26 14.36 8.67 -4.20
C TYR A 26 13.72 9.34 -5.42
N ARG A 27 14.13 10.57 -5.79
CA ARG A 27 13.76 11.22 -7.06
C ARG A 27 14.11 10.37 -8.29
N ALA A 28 15.22 9.63 -8.25
CA ALA A 28 15.63 8.80 -9.37
C ALA A 28 14.59 7.72 -9.73
N ALA A 29 13.85 7.21 -8.74
CA ALA A 29 12.74 6.29 -8.99
C ALA A 29 11.63 6.97 -9.81
N PHE A 30 11.23 8.19 -9.43
CA PHE A 30 10.21 8.97 -10.14
C PHE A 30 10.63 9.33 -11.57
N ARG A 31 11.89 9.68 -11.81
CA ARG A 31 12.41 9.91 -13.18
C ARG A 31 12.29 8.67 -14.05
N ARG A 32 12.55 7.49 -13.51
CA ARG A 32 12.39 6.23 -14.25
C ARG A 32 10.93 5.94 -14.55
N VAL A 33 10.04 6.13 -13.57
CA VAL A 33 8.59 6.01 -13.78
C VAL A 33 8.14 6.97 -14.89
N HIS A 34 8.45 8.25 -14.79
CA HIS A 34 8.10 9.26 -15.78
C HIS A 34 8.62 8.93 -17.19
N ASN A 35 9.83 8.36 -17.32
CA ASN A 35 10.42 8.05 -18.62
C ASN A 35 9.88 6.78 -19.28
N ILE A 36 9.27 5.88 -18.51
CA ILE A 36 8.81 4.57 -19.00
C ILE A 36 7.29 4.56 -19.21
N PHE A 37 6.54 5.47 -18.59
CA PHE A 37 5.07 5.42 -18.54
C PHE A 37 4.40 6.68 -19.10
N ASP A 38 3.47 6.49 -20.05
CA ASP A 38 2.58 7.54 -20.58
C ASP A 38 1.37 7.84 -19.66
N GLY A 39 1.21 7.08 -18.57
CA GLY A 39 0.18 7.26 -17.55
C GLY A 39 0.52 6.48 -16.28
N VAL A 40 0.17 7.02 -15.11
CA VAL A 40 0.52 6.40 -13.82
C VAL A 40 -0.65 5.61 -13.26
N LEU A 41 -0.33 4.47 -12.66
CA LEU A 41 -1.29 3.55 -12.05
C LEU A 41 -2.00 4.23 -10.87
N PRO A 42 -3.28 3.91 -10.62
CA PRO A 42 -3.92 4.35 -9.38
C PRO A 42 -3.14 3.80 -8.18
N SER A 43 -3.12 4.57 -7.09
CA SER A 43 -2.52 4.10 -5.85
C SER A 43 -3.34 2.90 -5.35
N ALA A 44 -2.66 1.87 -4.87
CA ALA A 44 -3.33 0.70 -4.31
C ALA A 44 -4.25 1.09 -3.14
N GLU A 45 -3.83 2.13 -2.41
CA GLU A 45 -4.59 2.94 -1.48
C GLU A 45 -5.94 3.38 -2.04
N SER A 46 -5.95 4.15 -3.14
CA SER A 46 -7.18 4.68 -3.75
C SER A 46 -8.09 3.57 -4.25
N VAL A 47 -7.52 2.53 -4.88
CA VAL A 47 -8.29 1.36 -5.32
C VAL A 47 -8.99 0.67 -4.15
N LEU A 48 -8.29 0.54 -3.02
CA LEU A 48 -8.87 -0.01 -1.81
C LEU A 48 -9.98 0.88 -1.26
N MET A 49 -9.69 2.17 -1.04
CA MET A 49 -10.59 3.14 -0.43
C MET A 49 -11.89 3.31 -1.22
N THR A 50 -11.78 3.44 -2.53
CA THR A 50 -12.91 3.46 -3.46
C THR A 50 -13.65 2.12 -3.45
N GLY A 51 -12.91 1.01 -3.46
CA GLY A 51 -13.47 -0.33 -3.45
C GLY A 51 -14.35 -0.61 -2.23
N VAL A 52 -13.94 -0.15 -1.05
CA VAL A 52 -14.65 -0.33 0.22
C VAL A 52 -15.64 0.79 0.52
N GLY A 53 -15.81 1.76 -0.39
CA GLY A 53 -16.75 2.86 -0.26
C GLY A 53 -16.37 3.89 0.81
N LEU A 54 -15.10 4.02 1.19
CA LEU A 54 -14.65 4.92 2.27
C LEU A 54 -13.92 6.16 1.74
N THR A 55 -14.10 6.50 0.46
CA THR A 55 -13.42 7.64 -0.20
C THR A 55 -13.69 8.96 0.53
N GLU A 56 -14.90 9.17 1.06
CA GLU A 56 -15.26 10.39 1.81
C GLU A 56 -14.50 10.58 3.13
N HIS A 57 -13.91 9.52 3.67
CA HIS A 57 -13.09 9.59 4.87
C HIS A 57 -11.63 9.95 4.57
N THR A 58 -11.23 9.92 3.30
CA THR A 58 -9.89 10.33 2.90
C THR A 58 -9.76 11.86 3.00
N GLY A 59 -8.71 12.34 3.66
CA GLY A 59 -8.46 13.78 3.79
C GLY A 59 -8.01 14.42 2.48
N ASN A 60 -8.09 15.75 2.38
CA ASN A 60 -7.75 16.52 1.17
C ASN A 60 -6.32 16.33 0.64
N ASN A 61 -5.39 15.85 1.49
CA ASN A 61 -4.00 15.60 1.13
C ASN A 61 -3.75 14.14 0.69
N TRP A 62 -4.79 13.30 0.70
CA TRP A 62 -4.72 11.93 0.21
C TRP A 62 -4.74 11.90 -1.31
N VAL A 63 -3.91 11.06 -1.91
CA VAL A 63 -3.87 10.94 -3.37
C VAL A 63 -4.99 10.01 -3.83
N VAL A 64 -6.04 10.63 -4.34
CA VAL A 64 -7.34 9.99 -4.57
C VAL A 64 -7.53 9.45 -5.98
N ASP A 65 -6.79 9.93 -6.98
CA ASP A 65 -6.96 9.48 -8.37
C ASP A 65 -5.65 9.41 -9.17
N GLY A 66 -5.71 8.75 -10.33
CA GLY A 66 -4.56 8.54 -11.20
C GLY A 66 -3.99 9.83 -11.81
N ALA A 67 -4.81 10.86 -12.01
CA ALA A 67 -4.36 12.14 -12.56
C ALA A 67 -3.51 12.91 -11.54
N ALA A 68 -3.93 12.91 -10.27
CA ALA A 68 -3.15 13.48 -9.17
C ALA A 68 -1.80 12.74 -9.00
N ILE A 69 -1.78 11.41 -9.10
CA ILE A 69 -0.53 10.64 -9.05
C ILE A 69 0.39 11.01 -10.22
N GLN A 70 -0.15 11.08 -11.43
CA GLN A 70 0.62 11.43 -12.63
C GLN A 70 1.26 12.81 -12.51
N TYR A 71 0.49 13.81 -12.07
CA TYR A 71 1.01 15.16 -11.78
C TYR A 71 2.16 15.11 -10.77
N GLN A 72 1.99 14.39 -9.65
CA GLN A 72 3.03 14.30 -8.62
C GLN A 72 4.29 13.59 -9.11
N VAL A 73 4.15 12.51 -9.87
CA VAL A 73 5.30 11.82 -10.49
C VAL A 73 6.05 12.76 -11.42
N GLU A 74 5.34 13.53 -12.25
CA GLU A 74 5.95 14.48 -13.18
C GLU A 74 6.70 15.60 -12.45
N VAL A 75 6.06 16.22 -11.46
CA VAL A 75 6.67 17.27 -10.63
C VAL A 75 7.93 16.74 -9.95
N ILE A 76 7.85 15.61 -9.25
CA ILE A 76 8.99 15.05 -8.52
C ILE A 76 10.10 14.65 -9.51
N ALA A 77 9.77 14.06 -10.65
CA ALA A 77 10.76 13.67 -11.66
C ALA A 77 11.55 14.87 -12.21
N LYS A 78 10.88 16.02 -12.38
CA LYS A 78 11.47 17.25 -12.94
C LYS A 78 12.09 18.17 -11.89
N ALA A 79 11.71 18.05 -10.62
CA ALA A 79 12.22 18.87 -9.52
C ALA A 79 13.74 18.79 -9.39
N GLU A 80 14.43 19.92 -9.21
CA GLU A 80 15.86 19.98 -8.97
C GLU A 80 16.20 19.84 -7.48
N THR A 81 15.28 20.34 -6.63
CA THR A 81 15.39 20.44 -5.18
C THR A 81 14.12 19.94 -4.47
N LEU A 82 14.22 19.73 -3.15
CA LEU A 82 13.05 19.42 -2.33
C LEU A 82 12.06 20.61 -2.30
N ASP A 83 12.55 21.84 -2.36
CA ASP A 83 11.72 23.04 -2.33
C ASP A 83 10.80 23.11 -3.56
N ASP A 84 11.25 22.65 -4.73
CA ASP A 84 10.40 22.55 -5.93
C ASP A 84 9.18 21.65 -5.70
N VAL A 85 9.37 20.54 -4.97
CA VAL A 85 8.32 19.59 -4.62
C VAL A 85 7.33 20.20 -3.62
N LEU A 86 7.85 20.88 -2.59
CA LEU A 86 7.03 21.55 -1.58
C LEU A 86 6.21 22.70 -2.17
N ASN A 87 6.81 23.51 -3.05
CA ASN A 87 6.13 24.62 -3.74
C ASN A 87 5.01 24.14 -4.67
N ALA A 88 5.10 22.91 -5.17
CA ALA A 88 4.06 22.28 -5.97
C ALA A 88 2.91 21.67 -5.14
N GLY A 89 2.94 21.83 -3.81
CA GLY A 89 1.91 21.35 -2.88
C GLY A 89 2.07 19.88 -2.48
N ILE A 90 3.22 19.25 -2.75
CA ILE A 90 3.49 17.87 -2.38
C ILE A 90 4.28 17.88 -1.07
N ASP A 91 3.69 17.36 0.00
CA ASP A 91 4.30 17.37 1.34
C ASP A 91 4.79 15.96 1.76
N PRO A 92 6.08 15.63 1.62
CA PRO A 92 6.65 14.37 2.09
C PRO A 92 6.38 14.03 3.56
N ALA A 93 6.26 15.04 4.44
CA ALA A 93 5.98 14.80 5.85
C ALA A 93 4.57 14.23 6.06
N HIS A 94 3.60 14.66 5.24
CA HIS A 94 2.27 14.07 5.20
C HIS A 94 2.34 12.57 4.85
N TYR A 95 3.04 12.21 3.77
CA TYR A 95 3.17 10.80 3.35
C TYR A 95 3.91 9.95 4.38
N LYS A 96 4.91 10.51 5.06
CA LYS A 96 5.58 9.86 6.17
C LYS A 96 4.62 9.55 7.31
N LYS A 97 3.77 10.51 7.68
CA LYS A 97 2.73 10.31 8.70
C LYS A 97 1.72 9.24 8.26
N LEU A 98 1.31 9.21 6.99
CA LEU A 98 0.45 8.15 6.47
C LEU A 98 1.09 6.77 6.62
N ARG A 99 2.37 6.65 6.26
CA ARG A 99 3.14 5.41 6.42
C ARG A 99 3.22 4.95 7.87
N GLU A 100 3.48 5.88 8.79
CA GLU A 100 3.55 5.59 10.23
C GLU A 100 2.19 5.16 10.81
N ILE A 101 1.10 5.77 10.35
CA ILE A 101 -0.27 5.38 10.71
C ILE A 101 -0.53 3.95 10.22
N ASP A 102 -0.32 3.69 8.92
CA ASP A 102 -0.56 2.38 8.32
C ASP A 102 0.26 1.29 9.00
N ALA A 103 1.55 1.56 9.28
CA ALA A 103 2.44 0.70 10.04
C ALA A 103 1.88 0.39 11.43
N LYS A 104 1.54 1.43 12.22
CA LYS A 104 1.02 1.26 13.58
C LYS A 104 -0.29 0.46 13.59
N SER A 105 -1.17 0.71 12.63
CA SER A 105 -2.45 0.01 12.50
C SER A 105 -2.24 -1.46 12.19
N PHE A 106 -1.38 -1.75 11.21
CA PHE A 106 -1.07 -3.12 10.80
C PHE A 106 -0.46 -3.92 11.96
N LEU A 107 0.56 -3.37 12.63
CA LEU A 107 1.17 -3.97 13.81
C LEU A 107 0.16 -4.17 14.95
N GLY A 108 -0.76 -3.22 15.13
CA GLY A 108 -1.87 -3.34 16.09
C GLY A 108 -2.79 -4.53 15.80
N ILE A 109 -3.09 -4.82 14.52
CA ILE A 109 -3.84 -6.04 14.16
C ILE A 109 -3.01 -7.27 14.49
N VAL A 110 -1.74 -7.30 14.09
CA VAL A 110 -0.87 -8.48 14.29
C VAL A 110 -0.78 -8.81 15.78
N ALA A 111 -0.58 -7.80 16.64
CA ALA A 111 -0.59 -7.96 18.08
C ALA A 111 -1.93 -8.49 18.62
N LYS A 112 -3.06 -7.91 18.17
CA LYS A 112 -4.40 -8.38 18.56
C LYS A 112 -4.68 -9.80 18.06
N ALA A 113 -4.21 -10.14 16.87
CA ALA A 113 -4.32 -11.45 16.26
C ALA A 113 -3.54 -12.48 17.10
N ARG A 114 -2.27 -12.21 17.43
CA ARG A 114 -1.45 -13.03 18.33
C ARG A 114 -2.12 -13.27 19.69
N ALA A 115 -2.73 -12.23 20.27
CA ALA A 115 -3.37 -12.34 21.58
C ALA A 115 -4.69 -13.14 21.57
N THR A 116 -5.35 -13.28 20.41
CA THR A 116 -6.71 -13.86 20.32
C THR A 116 -6.78 -15.16 19.53
N ILE A 117 -5.78 -15.49 18.73
CA ILE A 117 -5.70 -16.71 17.93
C ILE A 117 -4.93 -17.76 18.70
N LYS A 118 -5.58 -18.88 19.02
CA LYS A 118 -4.98 -20.00 19.73
C LYS A 118 -4.39 -21.03 18.76
N ASP A 119 -5.04 -21.24 17.61
CA ASP A 119 -4.55 -22.10 16.54
C ASP A 119 -4.72 -21.39 15.18
N PRO A 120 -3.64 -20.82 14.61
CA PRO A 120 -3.68 -20.16 13.30
C PRO A 120 -4.20 -21.03 12.15
N ARG A 121 -4.20 -22.36 12.25
CA ARG A 121 -4.73 -23.23 11.19
C ARG A 121 -6.25 -23.32 11.24
N LYS A 122 -6.85 -23.17 12.43
CA LYS A 122 -8.30 -23.27 12.66
C LYS A 122 -8.96 -21.90 12.72
N ASP A 123 -8.32 -20.96 13.40
CA ASP A 123 -8.87 -19.64 13.72
C ASP A 123 -8.69 -18.62 12.57
N LEU A 124 -7.74 -18.89 11.65
CA LEU A 124 -7.52 -18.10 10.43
C LEU A 124 -8.07 -18.81 9.18
N ASN A 125 -9.18 -19.52 9.30
CA ASN A 125 -9.93 -19.98 8.13
C ASN A 125 -10.59 -18.76 7.45
N PRO A 126 -10.64 -18.72 6.10
CA PRO A 126 -11.31 -17.66 5.36
C PRO A 126 -12.80 -17.68 5.71
N GLY A 127 -13.18 -16.85 6.69
CA GLY A 127 -14.50 -16.78 7.31
C GLY A 127 -14.63 -15.52 8.16
N GLY A 128 -15.85 -15.23 8.63
CA GLY A 128 -16.25 -13.90 9.12
C GLY A 128 -15.40 -13.25 10.22
N GLN A 129 -14.67 -14.01 11.05
CA GLN A 129 -13.83 -13.42 12.12
C GLN A 129 -12.54 -12.74 11.61
N ILE A 130 -11.93 -13.23 10.53
CA ILE A 130 -10.78 -12.55 9.90
C ILE A 130 -11.23 -11.24 9.26
N LEU A 131 -12.35 -11.31 8.55
CA LEU A 131 -12.92 -10.19 7.85
C LEU A 131 -13.20 -9.04 8.84
N ARG A 132 -13.82 -9.33 10.00
CA ARG A 132 -14.03 -8.32 11.06
C ARG A 132 -12.74 -7.63 11.54
N ARG A 133 -11.64 -8.37 11.71
CA ARG A 133 -10.34 -7.81 12.15
C ARG A 133 -9.72 -6.95 11.06
N PHE A 134 -9.76 -7.42 9.82
CA PHE A 134 -9.26 -6.70 8.66
C PHE A 134 -10.06 -5.41 8.37
N TYR A 135 -11.38 -5.48 8.48
CA TYR A 135 -12.25 -4.34 8.33
C TYR A 135 -12.00 -3.25 9.38
N GLY A 136 -11.73 -3.62 10.64
CA GLY A 136 -11.35 -2.64 11.67
C GLY A 136 -10.07 -1.87 11.32
N PHE A 137 -9.16 -2.48 10.56
CA PHE A 137 -7.97 -1.83 10.06
C PHE A 137 -8.25 -0.88 8.90
N LEU A 138 -9.05 -1.31 7.92
CA LEU A 138 -9.42 -0.49 6.76
C LEU A 138 -9.98 0.87 7.17
N ILE A 139 -10.73 0.88 8.27
CA ILE A 139 -11.40 2.07 8.77
C ILE A 139 -10.45 2.99 9.53
N PHE A 140 -9.59 2.42 10.37
CA PHE A 140 -8.58 3.22 11.07
C PHE A 140 -7.66 3.93 10.08
N ARG A 141 -7.31 3.23 8.99
CA ARG A 141 -6.58 3.80 7.86
C ARG A 141 -7.36 4.92 7.17
N ALA A 142 -8.64 4.69 6.89
CA ALA A 142 -9.50 5.62 6.17
C ALA A 142 -9.62 7.00 6.84
N SER A 143 -9.92 7.04 8.15
CA SER A 143 -10.43 8.26 8.77
C SER A 143 -9.43 8.96 9.71
N SER A 144 -8.19 8.50 9.82
CA SER A 144 -7.19 8.93 10.83
C SER A 144 -7.65 8.84 12.30
N THR A 145 -8.84 8.29 12.52
CA THR A 145 -9.57 8.17 13.78
C THR A 145 -10.03 6.74 13.94
N ALA A 146 -9.96 6.18 15.14
CA ALA A 146 -10.34 4.80 15.36
C ALA A 146 -11.87 4.63 15.31
N ILE A 147 -12.42 4.31 14.12
CA ILE A 147 -13.80 3.86 13.98
C ILE A 147 -13.79 2.33 13.85
N VAL A 148 -14.67 1.64 14.57
CA VAL A 148 -14.81 0.17 14.45
C VAL A 148 -15.77 -0.16 13.32
N LEU A 149 -15.55 -1.27 12.60
CA LEU A 149 -16.44 -1.72 11.52
C LEU A 149 -17.91 -1.74 11.92
N GLU A 150 -18.20 -2.20 13.13
CA GLU A 150 -19.57 -2.31 13.64
C GLU A 150 -20.29 -0.95 13.71
N ARG A 151 -19.54 0.16 13.74
CA ARG A 151 -20.04 1.54 13.74
C ARG A 151 -20.10 2.18 12.35
N LEU A 152 -19.60 1.52 11.29
CA LEU A 152 -19.86 1.99 9.94
C LEU A 152 -21.35 1.80 9.60
N PRO A 153 -21.91 2.64 8.71
CA PRO A 153 -23.20 2.34 8.11
C PRO A 153 -23.14 1.04 7.29
N ASP A 154 -24.28 0.35 7.17
CA ASP A 154 -24.34 -1.04 6.68
C ASP A 154 -23.97 -1.18 5.19
N ASP A 155 -24.23 -0.15 4.39
CA ASP A 155 -23.80 -0.04 3.01
C ASP A 155 -22.27 -0.06 2.86
N HIS A 156 -21.52 0.66 3.69
CA HIS A 156 -20.05 0.60 3.69
C HIS A 156 -19.54 -0.78 4.14
N LYS A 157 -20.20 -1.43 5.10
CA LYS A 157 -19.87 -2.81 5.50
C LYS A 157 -20.05 -3.78 4.32
N LEU A 158 -21.16 -3.67 3.61
CA LEU A 158 -21.47 -4.51 2.44
C LEU A 158 -20.53 -4.22 1.27
N ALA A 159 -20.19 -2.96 1.02
CA ALA A 159 -19.23 -2.56 -0.02
C ALA A 159 -17.84 -3.16 0.25
N ALA A 160 -17.37 -3.11 1.49
CA ALA A 160 -16.10 -3.70 1.88
C ALA A 160 -16.08 -5.23 1.69
N ILE A 161 -17.17 -5.92 2.05
CA ILE A 161 -17.32 -7.37 1.82
C ILE A 161 -17.31 -7.68 0.32
N ALA A 162 -18.15 -7.00 -0.46
CA ALA A 162 -18.27 -7.22 -1.89
C ALA A 162 -16.96 -6.92 -2.65
N PHE A 163 -16.15 -5.97 -2.18
CA PHE A 163 -14.84 -5.70 -2.75
C PHE A 163 -13.85 -6.84 -2.53
N LEU A 164 -13.80 -7.39 -1.30
CA LEU A 164 -12.88 -8.48 -0.95
C LEU A 164 -13.25 -9.82 -1.59
N GLU A 165 -14.49 -9.98 -2.05
CA GLU A 165 -14.91 -11.16 -2.80
C GLU A 165 -14.50 -11.12 -4.29
N LYS A 166 -14.13 -9.95 -4.82
CA LYS A 166 -13.63 -9.78 -6.19
C LYS A 166 -12.16 -10.20 -6.31
N ALA A 167 -11.70 -10.51 -7.51
CA ALA A 167 -10.36 -11.09 -7.78
C ALA A 167 -9.19 -10.41 -7.01
N GLY A 168 -9.00 -9.09 -7.17
CA GLY A 168 -7.92 -8.36 -6.49
C GLY A 168 -8.06 -8.34 -4.96
N GLY A 169 -9.27 -8.11 -4.45
CA GLY A 169 -9.57 -8.16 -3.02
C GLY A 169 -9.38 -9.55 -2.41
N LYS A 170 -9.68 -10.61 -3.17
CA LYS A 170 -9.52 -12.00 -2.76
C LYS A 170 -8.04 -12.39 -2.70
N ILE A 171 -7.23 -11.99 -3.68
CA ILE A 171 -5.77 -12.20 -3.67
C ILE A 171 -5.16 -11.49 -2.47
N PHE A 172 -5.51 -10.22 -2.27
CA PHE A 172 -5.09 -9.44 -1.12
C PHE A 172 -5.44 -10.15 0.21
N LEU A 173 -6.69 -10.61 0.36
CA LEU A 173 -7.16 -11.25 1.59
C LEU A 173 -6.44 -12.58 1.87
N ILE A 174 -6.23 -13.40 0.82
CA ILE A 174 -5.49 -14.66 0.93
C ILE A 174 -4.06 -14.39 1.40
N HIS A 175 -3.38 -13.40 0.80
CA HIS A 175 -2.02 -13.05 1.18
C HIS A 175 -1.94 -12.54 2.62
N PHE A 176 -2.88 -11.69 3.04
CA PHE A 176 -2.97 -11.23 4.43
C PHE A 176 -3.11 -12.38 5.42
N ILE A 177 -3.95 -13.37 5.12
CA ILE A 177 -4.10 -14.57 5.96
C ILE A 177 -2.80 -15.37 6.03
N LEU A 178 -2.11 -15.56 4.91
CA LEU A 178 -0.83 -16.27 4.87
C LEU A 178 0.24 -15.56 5.70
N LEU A 179 0.28 -14.23 5.60
CA LEU A 179 1.23 -13.41 6.31
C LEU A 179 0.96 -13.42 7.83
N LEU A 180 -0.30 -13.27 8.25
CA LEU A 180 -0.69 -13.46 9.65
C LEU A 180 -0.33 -14.86 10.17
N LYS A 181 -0.55 -15.92 9.38
CA LYS A 181 -0.16 -17.28 9.77
C LYS A 181 1.35 -17.39 10.00
N ARG A 182 2.18 -16.81 9.12
CA ARG A 182 3.64 -16.79 9.27
C ARG A 182 4.07 -15.99 10.50
N MET A 183 3.54 -14.77 10.68
CA MET A 183 3.91 -13.90 11.81
C MET A 183 3.51 -14.49 13.18
N ILE A 184 2.38 -15.19 13.26
CA ILE A 184 1.92 -15.80 14.51
C ILE A 184 2.62 -17.13 14.78
N ARG A 185 2.83 -17.97 13.75
CA ARG A 185 3.39 -19.33 13.92
C ARG A 185 4.91 -19.33 13.98
N ASP A 186 5.56 -18.60 13.08
CA ASP A 186 6.99 -18.73 12.81
C ASP A 186 7.82 -17.69 13.58
N GLY A 187 7.17 -16.82 14.36
CA GLY A 187 7.83 -15.75 15.09
C GLY A 187 8.58 -14.78 14.19
N ALA A 188 8.19 -14.68 12.91
CA ALA A 188 8.79 -13.76 11.97
C ALA A 188 8.70 -12.32 12.49
N ASN A 189 9.74 -11.52 12.22
CA ASN A 189 9.76 -10.11 12.59
C ASN A 189 8.58 -9.40 11.95
N ASP A 190 7.96 -8.50 12.72
CA ASP A 190 6.87 -7.69 12.21
C ASP A 190 7.43 -6.56 11.33
N ASP A 191 7.36 -6.72 10.01
CA ASP A 191 7.74 -5.65 9.08
C ASP A 191 6.51 -4.79 8.76
N PRO A 192 6.49 -3.51 9.15
CA PRO A 192 5.38 -2.61 8.81
C PRO A 192 5.20 -2.39 7.30
N ASN A 193 6.22 -2.66 6.47
CA ASN A 193 6.13 -2.52 5.02
C ASN A 193 5.40 -3.70 4.35
N ASP A 194 5.26 -4.85 5.03
CA ASP A 194 4.50 -6.01 4.54
C ASP A 194 3.08 -5.61 4.10
N PHE A 195 2.47 -4.66 4.81
CA PHE A 195 1.15 -4.17 4.47
C PHE A 195 1.10 -3.47 3.12
N TYR A 196 2.04 -2.55 2.86
CA TYR A 196 2.12 -1.89 1.58
C TYR A 196 2.45 -2.86 0.46
N ASP A 197 3.25 -3.88 0.76
CA ASP A 197 3.58 -4.92 -0.20
C ASP A 197 2.35 -5.73 -0.62
N MET A 198 1.48 -6.04 0.33
CA MET A 198 0.19 -6.67 0.05
C MET A 198 -0.78 -5.75 -0.70
N LEU A 199 -0.82 -4.46 -0.39
CA LEU A 199 -1.76 -3.53 -1.04
C LEU A 199 -1.60 -3.52 -2.54
N GLN A 200 -0.36 -3.58 -3.00
CA GLN A 200 -0.06 -3.61 -4.41
C GLN A 200 -0.78 -4.79 -5.11
N LEU A 201 -1.05 -5.92 -4.43
CA LEU A 201 -1.84 -7.03 -5.00
C LEU A 201 -3.25 -6.64 -5.45
N LEU A 202 -3.83 -5.54 -4.93
CA LEU A 202 -5.13 -5.03 -5.40
C LEU A 202 -5.07 -4.55 -6.86
N LEU A 203 -3.88 -4.14 -7.31
CA LEU A 203 -3.62 -3.66 -8.67
C LEU A 203 -3.45 -4.82 -9.67
N LEU A 204 -3.29 -6.06 -9.21
CA LEU A 204 -3.20 -7.27 -10.06
C LEU A 204 -4.52 -7.67 -10.75
N LYS A 205 -5.60 -6.93 -10.54
CA LYS A 205 -6.89 -7.18 -11.17
C LYS A 205 -6.98 -6.53 -12.56
N ASP A 206 -6.30 -5.41 -12.76
CA ASP A 206 -6.46 -4.61 -13.96
C ASP A 206 -5.41 -5.00 -15.00
N ILE A 207 -5.90 -5.42 -16.17
CA ILE A 207 -5.22 -6.14 -17.26
C ILE A 207 -4.07 -5.36 -17.94
N ASN A 208 -3.62 -4.24 -17.38
CA ASN A 208 -2.63 -3.35 -17.97
C ASN A 208 -1.80 -2.56 -16.94
N LEU A 209 -1.80 -2.96 -15.66
CA LEU A 209 -1.04 -2.24 -14.65
C LEU A 209 0.39 -2.78 -14.52
N LEU A 210 1.36 -1.87 -14.43
CA LEU A 210 2.77 -2.20 -14.26
C LEU A 210 3.14 -2.36 -12.80
N PHE A 211 3.58 -3.55 -12.43
CA PHE A 211 3.97 -3.84 -11.08
C PHE A 211 5.47 -3.67 -10.86
N VAL A 212 5.88 -2.97 -9.80
CA VAL A 212 7.29 -2.88 -9.42
C VAL A 212 7.52 -3.59 -8.09
N THR A 213 8.26 -4.70 -8.10
CA THR A 213 8.49 -5.51 -6.88
C THR A 213 9.84 -6.22 -6.85
N ASP A 214 10.38 -6.42 -5.65
CA ASP A 214 11.48 -7.36 -5.37
C ASP A 214 10.99 -8.70 -4.80
N ASP A 215 9.69 -8.85 -4.55
CA ASP A 215 9.17 -9.99 -3.79
C ASP A 215 9.00 -11.25 -4.65
N ARG A 216 9.59 -12.35 -4.17
CA ARG A 216 9.45 -13.68 -4.77
C ARG A 216 8.04 -14.23 -4.64
N ALA A 217 7.30 -13.87 -3.58
CA ALA A 217 5.93 -14.33 -3.38
C ALA A 217 4.99 -13.72 -4.43
N PHE A 218 5.32 -12.55 -4.99
CA PHE A 218 4.50 -11.91 -6.02
C PHE A 218 4.44 -12.71 -7.33
N PHE A 219 5.51 -13.39 -7.72
CA PHE A 219 5.52 -14.25 -8.90
C PHE A 219 4.52 -15.42 -8.79
N GLN A 220 4.02 -15.75 -7.59
CA GLN A 220 2.96 -16.74 -7.41
C GLN A 220 1.60 -16.26 -7.90
N TYR A 221 1.41 -14.94 -8.05
CA TYR A 221 0.16 -14.32 -8.47
C TYR A 221 0.26 -13.71 -9.89
N TYR A 222 1.41 -13.87 -10.56
CA TYR A 222 1.63 -13.36 -11.91
C TYR A 222 0.92 -14.21 -12.95
N ALA A 223 0.09 -13.56 -13.77
CA ALA A 223 -0.69 -14.21 -14.83
C ALA A 223 -0.09 -14.13 -16.25
N GLY A 224 1.13 -13.60 -16.43
CA GLY A 224 1.78 -13.46 -17.75
C GLY A 224 2.00 -12.02 -18.20
N ALA A 225 2.91 -11.81 -19.17
CA ALA A 225 3.38 -10.49 -19.60
C ALA A 225 2.31 -9.75 -20.42
N GLU A 226 1.44 -10.51 -21.08
CA GLU A 226 0.24 -10.06 -21.76
C GLU A 226 -0.83 -9.47 -20.82
N HIS A 227 -0.76 -9.78 -19.51
CA HIS A 227 -1.77 -9.38 -18.52
C HIS A 227 -1.22 -8.40 -17.47
N HIS A 228 0.08 -8.48 -17.15
CA HIS A 228 0.74 -7.61 -16.18
C HIS A 228 2.16 -7.28 -16.62
N ARG A 229 2.56 -6.01 -16.54
CA ARG A 229 3.97 -5.63 -16.77
C ARG A 229 4.71 -5.65 -15.44
N ILE A 230 5.35 -6.76 -15.06
CA ILE A 230 6.16 -6.78 -13.83
C ILE A 230 7.60 -6.34 -14.13
N VAL A 231 8.06 -5.30 -13.45
CA VAL A 231 9.46 -4.90 -13.45
C VAL A 231 10.06 -5.18 -12.07
N ARG A 232 11.14 -5.96 -12.06
CA ARG A 232 11.88 -6.24 -10.82
C ARG A 232 12.48 -4.95 -10.27
N TRP A 233 12.31 -4.71 -8.97
CA TRP A 233 12.89 -3.55 -8.29
C TRP A 233 14.40 -3.44 -8.46
N GLN A 234 15.11 -4.56 -8.56
CA GLN A 234 16.55 -4.60 -8.80
C GLN A 234 16.95 -3.84 -10.09
N LYS A 235 16.12 -3.86 -11.14
CA LYS A 235 16.32 -3.07 -12.37
C LYS A 235 16.25 -1.55 -12.13
N PHE A 236 15.65 -1.12 -11.02
CA PHE A 236 15.63 0.28 -10.58
C PHE A 236 16.80 0.66 -9.65
N LYS A 237 17.58 -0.31 -9.15
CA LYS A 237 18.78 -0.07 -8.31
C LYS A 237 20.08 -0.03 -9.11
N ASP A 238 20.18 -0.83 -10.17
CA ASP A 238 21.45 -1.13 -10.85
C ASP A 238 21.81 -0.17 -12.00
N ALA A 239 21.27 1.06 -12.04
CA ALA A 239 21.56 2.04 -13.10
C ALA A 239 21.86 3.43 -12.53
#